data_AF-A0A7C9AGY6-F1
#
_entry.id   AF-A0A7C9AGY6-F1
#
_cell.length_a   1.000
_cell.length_b   1.000
_cell.length_c   1.000
_cell.angle_alpha   90.00
_cell.angle_beta   90.00
_cell.angle_gamma   90.00
#
_symmetry.space_group_name_H-M   'P 1'
#
loop_
_entity.id
_entity.type
_entity.pdbx_description
1 polymer ?
#
loop_
_entity_poly.entity_id
_entity_poly.type
_entity_poly.pdbx_seq_one_letter_code
_entity_poly.pdbx_strand_id
1 'polypeptide(L)'
;GVSLDDRDEDGFTATMIAASSGQVEAFRWLVHSGADISISNKRGETALTMSEANGNKEALEKIVLEYALENGSRAPTTTTSYALHCAAKRGDLPSVRKLTSKGYVVNAADEDGYTPLMLAAKEGYGSLCQFLISQGAKCDIVNQRHETALSLARKNRAGNDAERVILNELARQLVLCGHRVKKHTKGGKGAPHWKKLKMVGTTGVLRWGRSGRRNVICTEAEVGPSWMFLQDRPKKRGVHEPGLFHVVTTDNREVHFVCEGGAEVAKLWVRGIKLVTREARFGKTTLRTMFSQELES
;
A
#
# COMPACT_ATOMS: atom_id res chain seq x y z
N GLY A 1 3.51 28.02 37.47
CA GLY A 1 3.63 28.06 36.00
C GLY A 1 2.31 27.59 35.43
N VAL A 2 1.79 28.28 34.41
CA VAL A 2 0.55 27.89 33.70
C VAL A 2 0.83 26.60 32.92
N SER A 3 -0.08 25.64 32.93
CA SER A 3 0.06 24.44 32.09
C SER A 3 -0.31 24.79 30.65
N LEU A 4 0.50 24.37 29.68
CA LEU A 4 0.20 24.61 28.25
C LEU A 4 -1.05 23.87 27.78
N ASP A 5 -1.44 22.83 28.52
CA ASP A 5 -2.54 21.92 28.22
C ASP A 5 -3.78 22.21 29.08
N ASP A 6 -3.80 23.36 29.79
CA ASP A 6 -4.97 23.83 30.54
C ASP A 6 -6.16 23.99 29.59
N ARG A 7 -7.33 23.57 30.07
CA ARG A 7 -8.58 23.54 29.32
C ARG A 7 -9.57 24.53 29.89
N ASP A 8 -10.26 25.26 29.02
CA ASP A 8 -11.40 26.08 29.43
C ASP A 8 -12.64 25.23 29.75
N GLU A 9 -13.76 25.90 30.06
CA GLU A 9 -15.02 25.23 30.40
C GLU A 9 -15.55 24.34 29.28
N ASP A 10 -15.22 24.61 28.02
CA ASP A 10 -15.64 23.84 26.85
C ASP A 10 -14.60 22.79 26.40
N GLY A 11 -13.46 22.73 27.10
CA GLY A 11 -12.38 21.79 26.82
C GLY A 11 -11.35 22.30 25.81
N PHE A 12 -11.37 23.59 25.45
CA PHE A 12 -10.40 24.17 24.53
C PHE A 12 -9.06 24.42 25.21
N THR A 13 -7.98 24.03 24.53
CA THR A 13 -6.61 24.38 24.90
C THR A 13 -6.16 25.65 24.16
N ALA A 14 -5.08 26.27 24.63
CA ALA A 14 -4.45 27.38 23.93
C ALA A 14 -4.05 27.01 22.49
N THR A 15 -3.62 25.76 22.25
CA THR A 15 -3.28 25.25 20.90
C THR A 15 -4.49 25.19 19.98
N MET A 16 -5.66 24.78 20.47
CA MET A 16 -6.90 24.78 19.68
C MET A 16 -7.36 26.19 19.31
N ILE A 17 -7.27 27.14 20.24
CA ILE A 17 -7.65 28.53 19.99
C ILE A 17 -6.72 29.15 18.94
N ALA A 18 -5.40 28.96 19.09
CA ALA A 18 -4.43 29.43 18.11
C ALA A 18 -4.64 28.79 16.73
N ALA A 19 -4.91 27.48 16.68
CA ALA A 19 -5.17 26.77 15.45
C ALA A 19 -6.47 27.23 14.78
N SER A 20 -7.59 27.31 15.50
CA SER A 20 -8.88 27.79 14.97
C SER A 20 -8.83 29.22 14.42
N SER A 21 -8.09 30.09 15.12
CA SER A 21 -7.92 31.50 14.76
C SER A 21 -6.87 31.72 13.67
N GLY A 22 -6.19 30.66 13.20
CA GLY A 22 -5.12 30.77 12.20
C GLY A 22 -3.87 31.52 12.68
N GLN A 23 -3.65 31.62 14.00
CA GLN A 23 -2.51 32.32 14.59
C GLN A 23 -1.24 31.47 14.53
N VAL A 24 -0.59 31.48 13.35
CA VAL A 24 0.56 30.60 13.03
C VAL A 24 1.70 30.72 14.03
N GLU A 25 2.11 31.94 14.39
CA GLU A 25 3.24 32.15 15.31
C GLU A 25 2.92 31.73 16.75
N ALA A 26 1.70 32.01 17.23
CA ALA A 26 1.25 31.57 18.54
C ALA A 26 1.20 30.04 18.61
N PHE A 27 0.65 29.40 17.58
CA PHE A 27 0.63 27.95 17.47
C PHE A 27 2.04 27.36 17.42
N ARG A 28 2.96 27.97 16.66
CA ARG A 28 4.37 27.56 16.61
C ARG A 28 5.01 27.58 17.99
N TRP A 29 4.86 28.67 18.72
CA TRP A 29 5.39 28.80 20.08
C TRP A 29 4.83 27.73 21.02
N LEU A 30 3.53 27.48 20.98
CA LEU A 30 2.89 26.47 21.84
C LEU A 30 3.40 25.06 21.54
N VAL A 31 3.47 24.68 20.25
CA VAL A 31 3.98 23.37 19.83
C VAL A 31 5.44 23.18 20.23
N HIS A 32 6.31 24.18 19.99
CA HIS A 32 7.72 24.10 20.37
C HIS A 32 7.94 24.15 21.89
N SER A 33 6.98 24.68 22.64
CA SER A 33 6.98 24.64 24.11
C SER A 33 6.51 23.30 24.68
N GLY A 34 6.07 22.36 23.82
CA GLY A 34 5.67 21.00 24.20
C GLY A 34 4.19 20.84 24.50
N ALA A 35 3.32 21.75 24.05
CA ALA A 35 1.88 21.60 24.18
C ALA A 35 1.38 20.34 23.45
N ASP A 36 0.44 19.61 24.05
CA ASP A 36 -0.15 18.42 23.46
C ASP A 36 -1.26 18.80 22.48
N ILE A 37 -0.98 18.65 21.18
CA ILE A 37 -1.94 18.94 20.10
C ILE A 37 -3.01 17.87 19.94
N SER A 38 -2.90 16.75 20.67
CA SER A 38 -3.84 15.63 20.59
C SER A 38 -4.98 15.68 21.58
N ILE A 39 -4.94 16.64 22.49
CA ILE A 39 -6.07 16.94 23.36
C ILE A 39 -7.27 17.27 22.48
N SER A 40 -8.43 16.72 22.84
CA SER A 40 -9.72 17.03 22.21
C SER A 40 -10.65 17.78 23.17
N ASN A 41 -11.46 18.68 22.61
CA ASN A 41 -12.48 19.42 23.35
C ASN A 41 -13.73 18.55 23.58
N LYS A 42 -14.77 19.10 24.21
CA LYS A 42 -16.03 18.37 24.45
C LYS A 42 -16.77 17.90 23.19
N ARG A 43 -16.42 18.46 22.02
CA ARG A 43 -16.96 18.08 20.70
C ARG A 43 -16.10 17.02 20.01
N GLY A 44 -14.99 16.60 20.61
CA GLY A 44 -14.04 15.67 20.02
C GLY A 44 -13.07 16.33 19.04
N GLU A 45 -13.04 17.66 18.95
CA GLU A 45 -12.17 18.38 18.03
C GLU A 45 -10.78 18.59 18.66
N THR A 46 -9.73 18.29 17.89
CA THR A 46 -8.34 18.55 18.27
C THR A 46 -7.88 19.89 17.71
N ALA A 47 -6.69 20.37 18.11
CA ALA A 47 -6.13 21.59 17.52
C ALA A 47 -5.99 21.47 15.98
N LEU A 48 -5.83 20.25 15.48
CA LEU A 48 -5.67 19.96 14.07
C LEU A 48 -7.00 19.99 13.31
N THR A 49 -8.09 19.44 13.84
CA THR A 49 -9.41 19.56 13.20
C THR A 49 -9.89 21.01 13.19
N MET A 50 -9.60 21.75 14.26
CA MET A 50 -9.91 23.18 14.34
C MET A 50 -9.14 24.02 13.32
N SER A 51 -7.96 23.56 12.86
CA SER A 51 -7.20 24.24 11.80
C SER A 51 -7.88 24.19 10.43
N GLU A 52 -8.83 23.27 10.21
CA GLU A 52 -9.55 23.15 8.94
C GLU A 52 -10.49 24.32 8.66
N ALA A 53 -10.93 25.02 9.71
CA ALA A 53 -11.83 26.15 9.60
C ALA A 53 -11.16 27.44 9.09
N ASN A 54 -9.83 27.46 8.88
CA ASN A 54 -9.10 28.62 8.40
C ASN A 54 -8.18 28.32 7.21
N GLY A 55 -7.75 29.37 6.52
CA GLY A 55 -6.89 29.28 5.34
C GLY A 55 -5.39 29.06 5.61
N ASN A 56 -4.98 28.86 6.87
CA ASN A 56 -3.57 28.69 7.26
C ASN A 56 -3.22 27.23 7.62
N LYS A 57 -4.10 26.27 7.32
CA LYS A 57 -3.93 24.84 7.61
C LYS A 57 -2.56 24.31 7.16
N GLU A 58 -2.10 24.63 5.96
CA GLU A 58 -0.82 24.14 5.44
C GLU A 58 0.38 24.63 6.25
N ALA A 59 0.30 25.85 6.80
CA ALA A 59 1.36 26.42 7.64
C ALA A 59 1.40 25.70 9.01
N LEU A 60 0.23 25.42 9.59
CA LEU A 60 0.12 24.69 10.86
C LEU A 60 0.56 23.23 10.71
N GLU A 61 0.16 22.54 9.64
CA GLU A 61 0.64 21.19 9.29
C GLU A 61 2.18 21.15 9.15
N LYS A 62 2.76 22.19 8.52
CA LYS A 62 4.22 22.30 8.37
C LYS A 62 4.93 22.47 9.71
N ILE A 63 4.39 23.27 10.62
CA ILE A 63 4.93 23.46 11.97
C ILE A 63 4.98 22.14 12.73
N VAL A 64 3.90 21.35 12.70
CA VAL A 64 3.85 20.05 13.37
C VAL A 64 4.88 19.07 12.77
N LEU A 65 5.02 19.08 11.45
CA LEU A 65 6.03 18.29 10.76
C LEU A 65 7.46 18.68 11.16
N GLU A 66 7.79 19.98 11.14
CA GLU A 66 9.09 20.50 11.57
C GLU A 66 9.40 20.08 13.01
N TYR A 67 8.45 20.30 13.93
CA TYR A 67 8.57 19.91 15.34
C TYR A 67 8.85 18.42 15.52
N ALA A 68 8.13 17.54 14.80
CA ALA A 68 8.35 16.08 14.85
C ALA A 68 9.73 15.67 14.30
N LEU A 69 10.19 16.35 13.24
CA LEU A 69 11.50 16.11 12.64
C LEU A 69 12.67 16.56 13.54
N GLU A 70 12.45 17.56 14.38
CA GLU A 70 13.40 18.05 15.39
C GLU A 70 13.38 17.18 16.65
N ASN A 71 12.21 16.93 17.24
CA ASN A 71 12.07 16.32 18.57
C ASN A 71 11.93 14.79 18.56
N GLY A 72 11.71 14.18 17.40
CA GLY A 72 11.73 12.72 17.22
C GLY A 72 10.67 11.96 18.00
N SER A 73 11.05 10.85 18.66
CA SER A 73 10.15 9.95 19.41
C SER A 73 9.75 10.49 20.79
N ARG A 74 10.20 11.69 21.15
CA ARG A 74 9.82 12.36 22.41
C ARG A 74 8.47 13.09 22.32
N ALA A 75 7.94 13.21 21.10
CA ALA A 75 6.61 13.75 20.87
C ALA A 75 5.52 12.72 21.25
N PRO A 76 4.33 13.17 21.70
CA PRO A 76 3.21 12.27 21.99
C PRO A 76 2.90 11.33 20.82
N THR A 77 2.38 10.14 21.10
CA THR A 77 2.06 9.08 20.10
C THR A 77 1.09 9.53 19.01
N THR A 78 0.29 10.54 19.31
CA THR A 78 -0.74 11.16 18.47
C THR A 78 -0.19 12.32 17.63
N THR A 79 0.69 13.16 18.19
CA THR A 79 1.49 14.15 17.43
C THR A 79 2.39 13.45 16.40
N THR A 80 2.91 12.28 16.76
CA THR A 80 3.79 11.49 15.89
C THR A 80 3.03 10.85 14.73
N SER A 81 1.84 10.29 14.93
CA SER A 81 1.05 9.76 13.82
C SER A 81 0.70 10.88 12.84
N TYR A 82 0.25 12.04 13.30
CA TYR A 82 -0.15 13.15 12.44
C TYR A 82 0.98 13.70 11.56
N ALA A 83 2.20 13.86 12.09
CA ALA A 83 3.33 14.32 11.30
C ALA A 83 3.61 13.43 10.08
N LEU A 84 3.46 12.11 10.23
CA LEU A 84 3.63 11.16 9.12
C LEU A 84 2.50 11.30 8.08
N HIS A 85 1.26 11.57 8.52
CA HIS A 85 0.14 11.88 7.63
C HIS A 85 0.39 13.17 6.82
N CYS A 86 0.84 14.25 7.48
CA CYS A 86 1.19 15.51 6.81
C CYS A 86 2.29 15.31 5.77
N ALA A 87 3.38 14.64 6.13
CA ALA A 87 4.47 14.36 5.20
C ALA A 87 3.98 13.52 4.01
N ALA A 88 3.10 12.54 4.25
CA ALA A 88 2.57 11.68 3.20
C ALA A 88 1.61 12.42 2.24
N LYS A 89 0.71 13.24 2.79
CA LYS A 89 -0.21 14.11 2.03
C LYS A 89 0.53 15.16 1.19
N ARG A 90 1.73 15.58 1.61
CA ARG A 90 2.57 16.54 0.88
C ARG A 90 3.51 15.88 -0.14
N GLY A 91 3.60 14.55 -0.14
CA GLY A 91 4.55 13.82 -1.00
C GLY A 91 6.02 13.98 -0.57
N ASP A 92 6.27 14.42 0.66
CA ASP A 92 7.62 14.70 1.17
C ASP A 92 8.32 13.40 1.59
N LEU A 93 8.88 12.71 0.59
CA LEU A 93 9.60 11.45 0.79
C LEU A 93 10.80 11.57 1.76
N PRO A 94 11.65 12.61 1.72
CA PRO A 94 12.70 12.82 2.72
C PRO A 94 12.17 12.86 4.16
N SER A 95 11.11 13.61 4.41
CA SER A 95 10.51 13.70 5.74
C SER A 95 9.90 12.36 6.17
N VAL A 96 9.18 11.67 5.28
CA VAL A 96 8.62 10.33 5.58
C VAL A 96 9.74 9.34 5.92
N ARG A 97 10.85 9.34 5.17
CA ARG A 97 12.02 8.49 5.47
C ARG A 97 12.57 8.74 6.87
N LYS A 98 12.73 10.01 7.24
CA LYS A 98 13.27 10.41 8.55
C LYS A 98 12.29 10.10 9.68
N LEU A 99 10.98 10.25 9.47
CA LEU A 99 9.98 9.90 10.48
C LEU A 99 9.90 8.39 10.70
N THR A 100 9.88 7.59 9.63
CA THR A 100 9.86 6.13 9.76
C THR A 100 11.14 5.59 10.39
N SER A 101 12.33 6.16 10.09
CA SER A 101 13.58 5.75 10.75
C SER A 101 13.62 6.08 12.25
N LYS A 102 12.83 7.05 12.71
CA LYS A 102 12.62 7.37 14.13
C LYS A 102 11.57 6.50 14.82
N GLY A 103 11.06 5.45 14.15
CA GLY A 103 10.13 4.48 14.74
C GLY A 103 8.65 4.87 14.67
N TYR A 104 8.29 5.83 13.81
CA TYR A 104 6.90 6.25 13.64
C TYR A 104 6.08 5.13 13.00
N VAL A 105 4.88 4.89 13.51
CA VAL A 105 4.02 3.77 13.08
C VAL A 105 3.45 4.02 11.68
N VAL A 106 3.95 3.27 10.69
CA VAL A 106 3.60 3.40 9.27
C VAL A 106 2.11 3.17 8.97
N ASN A 107 1.45 2.35 9.78
CA ASN A 107 0.04 1.99 9.64
C ASN A 107 -0.88 2.72 10.64
N ALA A 108 -0.38 3.76 11.32
CA ALA A 108 -1.24 4.59 12.16
C ALA A 108 -2.35 5.18 11.30
N ALA A 109 -3.57 5.20 11.80
CA ALA A 109 -4.70 5.83 11.15
C ALA A 109 -4.99 7.18 11.82
N ASP A 110 -5.43 8.16 11.04
CA ASP A 110 -6.03 9.39 11.56
C ASP A 110 -7.47 9.17 12.06
N GLU A 111 -8.11 10.24 12.50
CA GLU A 111 -9.47 10.21 13.06
C GLU A 111 -10.51 9.64 12.06
N ASP A 112 -10.32 9.88 10.76
CA ASP A 112 -11.17 9.38 9.67
C ASP A 112 -10.79 7.97 9.18
N GLY A 113 -9.76 7.36 9.78
CA GLY A 113 -9.26 6.05 9.41
C GLY A 113 -8.33 6.04 8.19
N TYR A 114 -7.84 7.19 7.73
CA TYR A 114 -6.83 7.24 6.67
C TYR A 114 -5.46 6.88 7.23
N THR A 115 -4.71 6.08 6.48
CA THR A 115 -3.30 5.79 6.77
C THR A 115 -2.38 6.67 5.91
N PRO A 116 -1.08 6.80 6.25
CA PRO A 116 -0.11 7.49 5.41
C PRO A 116 -0.09 6.97 3.96
N LEU A 117 -0.25 5.65 3.77
CA LEU A 117 -0.33 5.04 2.44
C LEU A 117 -1.58 5.51 1.68
N MET A 118 -2.73 5.61 2.35
CA MET A 118 -3.97 6.10 1.74
C MET A 118 -3.86 7.56 1.31
N LEU A 119 -3.25 8.42 2.13
CA LEU A 119 -3.03 9.82 1.79
C LEU A 119 -2.06 9.96 0.61
N ALA A 120 -0.94 9.25 0.63
CA ALA A 120 0.00 9.23 -0.50
C ALA A 120 -0.66 8.70 -1.79
N ALA A 121 -1.52 7.69 -1.67
CA ALA A 121 -2.25 7.11 -2.79
C ALA A 121 -3.32 8.07 -3.35
N LYS A 122 -4.05 8.76 -2.46
CA LYS A 122 -5.04 9.77 -2.82
C LYS A 122 -4.42 10.90 -3.64
N GLU A 123 -3.21 11.33 -3.29
CA GLU A 123 -2.48 12.39 -4.00
C GLU A 123 -1.62 11.89 -5.17
N GLY A 124 -1.52 10.56 -5.38
CA GLY A 124 -0.87 9.98 -6.55
C GLY A 124 0.66 9.80 -6.43
N TYR A 125 1.22 9.91 -5.23
CA TYR A 125 2.67 9.82 -4.98
C TYR A 125 3.19 8.37 -5.03
N GLY A 126 3.44 7.84 -6.23
CA GLY A 126 3.86 6.46 -6.46
C GLY A 126 5.16 6.06 -5.74
N SER A 127 6.21 6.87 -5.84
CA SER A 127 7.50 6.60 -5.16
C SER A 127 7.37 6.56 -3.64
N LEU A 128 6.48 7.41 -3.10
CA LEU A 128 6.20 7.43 -1.67
C LEU A 128 5.39 6.20 -1.23
N CYS A 129 4.37 5.81 -2.00
CA CYS A 129 3.63 4.57 -1.78
C CYS A 129 4.57 3.36 -1.77
N GLN A 130 5.53 3.31 -2.70
CA GLN A 130 6.51 2.24 -2.78
C GLN A 130 7.40 2.19 -1.54
N PHE A 131 7.84 3.34 -1.04
CA PHE A 131 8.60 3.42 0.21
C PHE A 131 7.77 2.98 1.42
N LEU A 132 6.55 3.49 1.59
CA LEU A 132 5.68 3.11 2.72
C LEU A 132 5.40 1.60 2.72
N ILE A 133 5.14 1.00 1.55
CA ILE A 133 4.97 -0.45 1.40
C ILE A 133 6.24 -1.22 1.80
N SER A 134 7.43 -0.74 1.41
CA SER A 134 8.69 -1.40 1.82
C SER A 134 8.94 -1.31 3.32
N GLN A 135 8.35 -0.34 4.00
CA GLN A 135 8.36 -0.20 5.46
C GLN A 135 7.19 -0.94 6.16
N GLY A 136 6.44 -1.77 5.43
CA GLY A 136 5.37 -2.61 5.98
C GLY A 136 3.99 -1.95 6.01
N ALA A 137 3.74 -0.94 5.17
CA ALA A 137 2.39 -0.40 5.01
C ALA A 137 1.41 -1.45 4.46
N LYS A 138 0.24 -1.54 5.08
CA LYS A 138 -0.83 -2.47 4.71
C LYS A 138 -1.76 -1.85 3.67
N CYS A 139 -1.97 -2.55 2.55
CA CYS A 139 -2.84 -2.08 1.46
C CYS A 139 -4.33 -2.44 1.63
N ASP A 140 -4.66 -3.30 2.59
CA ASP A 140 -5.99 -3.85 2.86
C ASP A 140 -6.78 -3.09 3.93
N ILE A 141 -6.16 -2.12 4.61
CA ILE A 141 -6.84 -1.24 5.55
C ILE A 141 -7.94 -0.45 4.80
N VAL A 142 -9.06 -0.23 5.47
CA VAL A 142 -10.19 0.58 5.00
C VAL A 142 -10.41 1.73 5.96
N ASN A 143 -10.66 2.93 5.42
CA ASN A 143 -11.07 4.09 6.21
C ASN A 143 -12.57 4.03 6.57
N GLN A 144 -13.08 5.01 7.30
CA GLN A 144 -14.50 5.07 7.68
C GLN A 144 -15.46 5.13 6.49
N ARG A 145 -14.99 5.54 5.32
CA ARG A 145 -15.76 5.60 4.05
C ARG A 145 -15.67 4.30 3.25
N HIS A 146 -15.11 3.24 3.81
CA HIS A 146 -14.83 1.96 3.14
C HIS A 146 -13.91 2.08 1.93
N GLU A 147 -13.03 3.07 1.91
CA GLU A 147 -12.04 3.29 0.86
C GLU A 147 -10.71 2.63 1.26
N THR A 148 -10.13 1.86 0.33
CA THR A 148 -8.75 1.36 0.41
C THR A 148 -7.80 2.32 -0.30
N ALA A 149 -6.49 2.20 -0.03
CA ALA A 149 -5.46 2.95 -0.75
C ALA A 149 -5.58 2.77 -2.28
N LEU A 150 -5.92 1.57 -2.75
CA LEU A 150 -6.15 1.31 -4.19
C LEU A 150 -7.35 2.10 -4.73
N SER A 151 -8.46 2.13 -3.99
CA SER A 151 -9.65 2.86 -4.42
C SER A 151 -9.44 4.38 -4.46
N LEU A 152 -8.64 4.91 -3.54
CA LEU A 152 -8.25 6.33 -3.51
C LEU A 152 -7.32 6.67 -4.69
N ALA A 153 -6.32 5.82 -4.98
CA ALA A 153 -5.44 6.00 -6.13
C ALA A 153 -6.21 6.04 -7.46
N ARG A 154 -7.26 5.20 -7.61
CA ARG A 154 -8.12 5.19 -8.81
C ARG A 154 -9.01 6.42 -8.98
N LYS A 155 -9.39 7.06 -7.87
CA LYS A 155 -10.19 8.29 -7.89
C LYS A 155 -9.35 9.50 -8.31
N ASN A 156 -8.03 9.43 -8.10
CA ASN A 156 -7.13 10.48 -8.54
C ASN A 156 -6.98 10.44 -10.08
N ARG A 157 -7.14 11.60 -10.72
CA ARG A 157 -6.96 11.77 -12.17
C ARG A 157 -5.49 12.01 -12.55
N ALA A 158 -4.64 12.34 -11.57
CA ALA A 158 -3.23 12.62 -11.72
C ALA A 158 -2.38 11.37 -11.45
N GLY A 159 -2.26 10.50 -12.47
CA GLY A 159 -1.17 9.53 -12.56
C GLY A 159 -1.44 8.13 -12.01
N ASN A 160 -1.20 7.13 -12.87
CA ASN A 160 -1.38 5.71 -12.59
C ASN A 160 -0.28 5.10 -11.70
N ASP A 161 0.70 5.88 -11.25
CA ASP A 161 1.91 5.34 -10.62
C ASP A 161 1.65 4.80 -9.22
N ALA A 162 0.89 5.53 -8.38
CA ALA A 162 0.45 5.04 -7.08
C ALA A 162 -0.44 3.78 -7.22
N GLU A 163 -1.42 3.81 -8.13
CA GLU A 163 -2.25 2.65 -8.43
C GLU A 163 -1.38 1.46 -8.88
N ARG A 164 -0.42 1.68 -9.80
CA ARG A 164 0.47 0.65 -10.33
C ARG A 164 1.28 -0.01 -9.22
N VAL A 165 1.82 0.78 -8.30
CA VAL A 165 2.61 0.29 -7.16
C VAL A 165 1.75 -0.52 -6.20
N ILE A 166 0.58 -0.02 -5.82
CA ILE A 166 -0.32 -0.71 -4.90
C ILE A 166 -0.84 -2.01 -5.53
N LEU A 167 -1.21 -1.99 -6.82
CA LEU A 167 -1.60 -3.20 -7.55
C LEU A 167 -0.47 -4.22 -7.65
N ASN A 168 0.79 -3.78 -7.78
CA ASN A 168 1.94 -4.68 -7.77
C ASN A 168 2.06 -5.40 -6.44
N GLU A 169 1.90 -4.68 -5.33
CA GLU A 169 1.99 -5.29 -4.01
C GLU A 169 0.84 -6.24 -3.72
N LEU A 170 -0.40 -5.85 -4.02
CA LEU A 170 -1.56 -6.74 -3.88
C LEU A 170 -1.40 -8.03 -4.72
N ALA A 171 -0.92 -7.88 -5.96
CA ALA A 171 -0.65 -9.02 -6.84
C ALA A 171 0.47 -9.92 -6.29
N ARG A 172 1.53 -9.32 -5.71
CA ARG A 172 2.62 -10.05 -5.04
C ARG A 172 2.09 -10.86 -3.86
N GLN A 173 1.34 -10.22 -2.96
CA GLN A 173 0.76 -10.89 -1.79
C GLN A 173 -0.15 -12.05 -2.19
N LEU A 174 -1.01 -11.85 -3.20
CA LEU A 174 -1.89 -12.88 -3.74
C LEU A 174 -1.11 -14.14 -4.17
N VAL A 175 -0.06 -13.97 -4.96
CA VAL A 175 0.69 -15.11 -5.50
C VAL A 175 1.58 -15.78 -4.45
N LEU A 176 2.13 -15.03 -3.48
CA LEU A 176 2.99 -15.58 -2.42
C LEU A 176 2.19 -16.32 -1.33
N CYS A 177 1.10 -15.73 -0.85
CA CYS A 177 0.20 -16.37 0.13
C CYS A 177 -0.48 -17.61 -0.47
N GLY A 178 -0.88 -17.49 -1.73
CA GLY A 178 -1.46 -18.55 -2.53
C GLY A 178 -2.92 -18.85 -2.22
N HIS A 179 -3.72 -19.09 -3.26
CA HIS A 179 -5.14 -19.37 -3.14
C HIS A 179 -5.56 -20.63 -3.90
N ARG A 180 -6.82 -21.05 -3.67
CA ARG A 180 -7.43 -22.17 -4.39
C ARG A 180 -7.86 -21.70 -5.77
N VAL A 181 -7.45 -22.43 -6.79
CA VAL A 181 -7.86 -22.23 -8.18
C VAL A 181 -8.27 -23.57 -8.79
N LYS A 182 -9.16 -23.56 -9.78
CA LYS A 182 -9.48 -24.74 -10.57
C LYS A 182 -8.42 -24.89 -11.65
N LYS A 183 -7.66 -25.96 -11.61
CA LYS A 183 -6.69 -26.30 -12.65
C LYS A 183 -7.39 -27.15 -13.72
N HIS A 184 -7.25 -26.77 -14.99
CA HIS A 184 -7.68 -27.62 -16.09
C HIS A 184 -6.72 -28.80 -16.31
N THR A 185 -7.26 -29.90 -16.82
CA THR A 185 -6.47 -30.99 -17.38
C THR A 185 -5.80 -30.54 -18.69
N LYS A 186 -4.83 -31.32 -19.19
CA LYS A 186 -4.14 -31.02 -20.46
C LYS A 186 -5.15 -30.75 -21.57
N GLY A 187 -5.05 -29.59 -22.24
CA GLY A 187 -5.97 -29.17 -23.29
C GLY A 187 -7.43 -28.93 -22.84
N GLY A 188 -7.70 -28.86 -21.54
CA GLY A 188 -9.07 -28.67 -21.02
C GLY A 188 -10.05 -29.81 -21.30
N LYS A 189 -9.56 -31.00 -21.70
CA LYS A 189 -10.39 -32.15 -22.12
C LYS A 189 -11.15 -32.86 -21.00
N GLY A 190 -10.79 -32.62 -19.74
CA GLY A 190 -11.38 -33.25 -18.56
C GLY A 190 -11.87 -32.23 -17.53
N ALA A 191 -12.46 -32.73 -16.45
CA ALA A 191 -13.02 -31.90 -15.39
C ALA A 191 -11.92 -31.08 -14.69
N PRO A 192 -12.08 -29.74 -14.56
CA PRO A 192 -11.18 -28.91 -13.76
C PRO A 192 -11.24 -29.35 -12.30
N HIS A 193 -10.11 -29.29 -11.61
CA HIS A 193 -10.03 -29.72 -10.21
C HIS A 193 -9.27 -28.71 -9.35
N TRP A 194 -9.66 -28.63 -8.08
CA TRP A 194 -9.09 -27.67 -7.14
C TRP A 194 -7.62 -27.96 -6.82
N LYS A 195 -6.82 -26.90 -6.83
CA LYS A 195 -5.43 -26.88 -6.37
C LYS A 195 -5.14 -25.57 -5.64
N LYS A 196 -4.31 -25.66 -4.60
CA LYS A 196 -3.68 -24.46 -4.01
C LYS A 196 -2.52 -24.06 -4.92
N LEU A 197 -2.63 -22.90 -5.55
CA LEU A 197 -1.61 -22.31 -6.40
C LEU A 197 -0.84 -21.28 -5.58
N LYS A 198 0.49 -21.28 -5.65
CA LYS A 198 1.33 -20.27 -5.01
C LYS A 198 2.70 -20.18 -5.66
N MET A 199 3.31 -19.01 -5.61
CA MET A 199 4.73 -18.80 -5.90
C MET A 199 5.56 -19.20 -4.67
N VAL A 200 6.72 -19.80 -4.90
CA VAL A 200 7.65 -20.22 -3.85
C VAL A 200 8.67 -19.11 -3.61
N GLY A 201 8.40 -18.24 -2.63
CA GLY A 201 9.27 -17.10 -2.32
C GLY A 201 9.55 -16.23 -3.55
N THR A 202 10.78 -15.74 -3.66
CA THR A 202 11.25 -14.92 -4.79
C THR A 202 11.92 -15.74 -5.90
N THR A 203 11.77 -17.08 -5.89
CA THR A 203 12.51 -17.95 -6.83
C THR A 203 11.88 -18.06 -8.22
N GLY A 204 10.72 -17.43 -8.45
CA GLY A 204 10.00 -17.53 -9.73
C GLY A 204 9.38 -18.90 -9.98
N VAL A 205 9.32 -19.76 -8.96
CA VAL A 205 8.78 -21.11 -9.07
C VAL A 205 7.31 -21.10 -8.67
N LEU A 206 6.44 -21.49 -9.60
CA LEU A 206 5.02 -21.69 -9.37
C LEU A 206 4.77 -23.14 -8.92
N ARG A 207 4.02 -23.29 -7.83
CA ARG A 207 3.63 -24.60 -7.28
C ARG A 207 2.12 -24.72 -7.25
N TRP A 208 1.60 -25.86 -7.73
CA TRP A 208 0.22 -26.25 -7.48
C TRP A 208 0.10 -27.58 -6.72
N GLY A 209 -0.62 -27.55 -5.60
CA GLY A 209 -0.86 -28.73 -4.75
C GLY A 209 0.23 -28.97 -3.69
N ARG A 210 0.18 -30.16 -3.06
CA ARG A 210 1.02 -30.52 -1.90
C ARG A 210 2.39 -31.09 -2.25
N SER A 211 2.63 -31.52 -3.49
CA SER A 211 3.88 -32.16 -3.91
C SER A 211 4.80 -31.18 -4.63
N GLY A 212 6.08 -31.15 -4.22
CA GLY A 212 7.14 -30.40 -4.92
C GLY A 212 7.47 -30.94 -6.31
N ARG A 213 6.99 -32.14 -6.66
CA ARG A 213 7.18 -32.76 -7.99
C ARG A 213 6.47 -32.01 -9.14
N ARG A 214 5.66 -31.00 -8.82
CA ARG A 214 4.92 -30.17 -9.80
C ARG A 214 5.30 -28.69 -9.70
N ASN A 215 6.47 -28.40 -9.14
CA ASN A 215 7.06 -27.08 -9.21
C ASN A 215 7.47 -26.82 -10.65
N VAL A 216 7.06 -25.69 -11.21
CA VAL A 216 7.48 -25.26 -12.54
C VAL A 216 7.96 -23.82 -12.48
N ILE A 217 8.91 -23.49 -13.34
CA ILE A 217 9.30 -22.12 -13.58
C ILE A 217 8.40 -21.60 -14.69
N CYS A 218 7.69 -20.51 -14.43
CA CYS A 218 6.89 -19.86 -15.44
C CYS A 218 7.78 -18.99 -16.33
N THR A 219 7.54 -19.00 -17.63
CA THR A 219 8.12 -18.08 -18.59
C THR A 219 7.18 -16.91 -18.84
N GLU A 220 5.90 -17.22 -19.00
CA GLU A 220 4.86 -16.27 -19.37
C GLU A 220 3.58 -16.56 -18.60
N ALA A 221 2.72 -15.55 -18.50
CA ALA A 221 1.40 -15.66 -17.92
C ALA A 221 0.47 -14.69 -18.63
N GLU A 222 -0.75 -15.11 -18.95
CA GLU A 222 -1.72 -14.27 -19.66
C GLU A 222 -3.13 -14.52 -19.16
N VAL A 223 -3.97 -13.47 -19.24
CA VAL A 223 -5.37 -13.55 -18.86
C VAL A 223 -6.13 -14.21 -20.00
N GLY A 224 -7.01 -15.15 -19.66
CA GLY A 224 -7.83 -15.88 -20.62
C GLY A 224 -7.21 -17.20 -21.10
N PRO A 225 -7.90 -17.86 -22.05
CA PRO A 225 -7.44 -19.10 -22.65
C PRO A 225 -6.30 -18.84 -23.63
N SER A 226 -5.46 -19.86 -23.83
CA SER A 226 -4.55 -19.88 -24.97
C SER A 226 -5.29 -20.30 -26.24
N TRP A 227 -4.68 -20.03 -27.38
CA TRP A 227 -5.21 -20.47 -28.67
C TRP A 227 -5.40 -22.00 -28.75
N MET A 228 -4.40 -22.78 -28.32
CA MET A 228 -4.48 -24.25 -28.32
C MET A 228 -5.61 -24.77 -27.43
N PHE A 229 -5.85 -24.13 -26.29
CA PHE A 229 -6.94 -24.49 -25.38
C PHE A 229 -8.34 -24.28 -25.99
N LEU A 230 -8.51 -23.23 -26.81
CA LEU A 230 -9.74 -23.00 -27.57
C LEU A 230 -9.93 -24.01 -28.71
N GLN A 231 -8.82 -24.44 -29.34
CA GLN A 231 -8.87 -25.46 -30.38
C GLN A 231 -9.32 -26.82 -29.83
N ASP A 232 -8.84 -27.19 -28.65
CA ASP A 232 -9.23 -28.44 -27.97
C ASP A 232 -10.68 -28.41 -27.42
N ARG A 233 -11.34 -27.24 -27.38
CA ARG A 233 -12.71 -27.04 -26.86
C ARG A 233 -13.62 -26.32 -27.87
N PRO A 234 -13.86 -26.88 -29.07
CA PRO A 234 -14.65 -26.20 -30.10
C PRO A 234 -16.06 -25.83 -29.64
N LYS A 235 -16.71 -26.71 -28.84
CA LYS A 235 -18.05 -26.48 -28.27
C LYS A 235 -18.11 -25.36 -27.21
N LYS A 236 -16.96 -24.83 -26.76
CA LYS A 236 -16.88 -23.74 -25.79
C LYS A 236 -16.20 -22.48 -26.35
N ARG A 237 -15.94 -22.42 -27.66
CA ARG A 237 -15.49 -21.18 -28.30
C ARG A 237 -16.58 -20.12 -28.12
N GLY A 238 -16.22 -18.99 -27.51
CA GLY A 238 -17.14 -17.90 -27.16
C GLY A 238 -17.71 -17.95 -25.73
N VAL A 239 -17.48 -19.03 -24.97
CA VAL A 239 -17.86 -19.06 -23.54
C VAL A 239 -16.82 -18.28 -22.74
N HIS A 240 -17.19 -17.08 -22.30
CA HIS A 240 -16.36 -16.27 -21.41
C HIS A 240 -16.34 -16.94 -20.02
N GLU A 241 -15.18 -17.47 -19.64
CA GLU A 241 -14.95 -18.06 -18.31
C GLU A 241 -14.22 -17.00 -17.46
N PRO A 242 -14.93 -16.15 -16.71
CA PRO A 242 -14.32 -15.08 -15.94
C PRO A 242 -13.36 -15.67 -14.90
N GLY A 243 -12.15 -15.11 -14.80
CA GLY A 243 -11.11 -15.65 -13.90
C GLY A 243 -10.22 -16.70 -14.55
N LEU A 244 -10.44 -17.06 -15.81
CA LEU A 244 -9.52 -17.90 -16.57
C LEU A 244 -8.21 -17.14 -16.85
N PHE A 245 -7.09 -17.80 -16.58
CA PHE A 245 -5.75 -17.37 -16.97
C PHE A 245 -4.89 -18.59 -17.25
N HIS A 246 -3.78 -18.40 -17.94
CA HIS A 246 -2.83 -19.48 -18.18
C HIS A 246 -1.40 -19.04 -17.95
N VAL A 247 -0.55 -20.02 -17.74
CA VAL A 247 0.89 -19.85 -17.62
C VAL A 247 1.58 -20.75 -18.63
N VAL A 248 2.69 -20.27 -19.16
CA VAL A 248 3.61 -21.05 -19.97
C VAL A 248 4.80 -21.41 -19.10
N THR A 249 5.20 -22.68 -19.14
CA THR A 249 6.35 -23.20 -18.39
C THR A 249 7.60 -23.20 -19.26
N THR A 250 8.77 -23.38 -18.66
CA THR A 250 10.05 -23.49 -19.38
C THR A 250 10.13 -24.64 -20.38
N ASP A 251 9.34 -25.69 -20.19
CA ASP A 251 9.17 -26.81 -21.14
C ASP A 251 8.06 -26.54 -22.18
N ASN A 252 7.70 -25.27 -22.38
CA ASN A 252 6.69 -24.78 -23.32
C ASN A 252 5.32 -25.46 -23.17
N ARG A 253 4.95 -25.81 -21.93
CA ARG A 253 3.63 -26.36 -21.62
C ARG A 253 2.72 -25.27 -21.10
N GLU A 254 1.52 -25.23 -21.64
CA GLU A 254 0.47 -24.34 -21.16
C GLU A 254 -0.35 -25.00 -20.06
N VAL A 255 -0.57 -24.26 -18.99
CA VAL A 255 -1.43 -24.70 -17.88
C VAL A 255 -2.47 -23.63 -17.60
N HIS A 256 -3.73 -24.00 -17.77
CA HIS A 256 -4.88 -23.11 -17.54
C HIS A 256 -5.45 -23.29 -16.13
N PHE A 257 -5.79 -22.16 -15.53
CA PHE A 257 -6.37 -22.04 -14.21
C PHE A 257 -7.58 -21.10 -14.24
N VAL A 258 -8.56 -21.37 -13.39
CA VAL A 258 -9.70 -20.48 -13.14
C VAL A 258 -9.69 -20.09 -11.67
N CYS A 259 -9.56 -18.81 -11.38
CA CYS A 259 -9.68 -18.26 -10.02
C CYS A 259 -11.11 -17.84 -9.71
N GLU A 260 -11.44 -17.84 -8.42
CA GLU A 260 -12.64 -17.16 -7.91
C GLU A 260 -12.38 -15.64 -7.89
N GLY A 261 -13.42 -14.84 -8.14
CA GLY A 261 -13.32 -13.36 -8.21
C GLY A 261 -13.17 -12.77 -9.62
N GLY A 262 -13.28 -13.60 -10.66
CA GLY A 262 -13.46 -13.15 -12.04
C GLY A 262 -12.22 -12.52 -12.68
N ALA A 263 -12.44 -11.70 -13.72
CA ALA A 263 -11.38 -11.18 -14.58
C ALA A 263 -10.36 -10.31 -13.83
N GLU A 264 -10.78 -9.54 -12.83
CA GLU A 264 -9.89 -8.69 -12.04
C GLU A 264 -8.90 -9.50 -11.20
N VAL A 265 -9.35 -10.59 -10.58
CA VAL A 265 -8.46 -11.49 -9.83
C VAL A 265 -7.53 -12.26 -10.77
N ALA A 266 -7.98 -12.63 -11.97
CA ALA A 266 -7.10 -13.20 -12.99
C ALA A 266 -6.00 -12.22 -13.44
N LYS A 267 -6.35 -10.94 -13.65
CA LYS A 267 -5.35 -9.89 -13.95
C LYS A 267 -4.33 -9.77 -12.82
N LEU A 268 -4.76 -9.81 -11.56
CA LEU A 268 -3.86 -9.79 -10.39
C LEU A 268 -2.94 -11.02 -10.35
N TRP A 269 -3.47 -12.23 -10.60
CA TRP A 269 -2.66 -13.45 -10.70
C TRP A 269 -1.57 -13.33 -11.75
N VAL A 270 -1.94 -12.96 -12.98
CA VAL A 270 -1.01 -12.81 -14.10
C VAL A 270 0.05 -11.75 -13.78
N ARG A 271 -0.39 -10.60 -13.24
CA ARG A 271 0.52 -9.52 -12.82
C ARG A 271 1.51 -10.00 -11.77
N GLY A 272 1.05 -10.66 -10.71
CA GLY A 272 1.88 -11.16 -9.62
C GLY A 272 2.88 -12.21 -10.09
N ILE A 273 2.45 -13.15 -10.94
CA ILE A 273 3.33 -14.16 -11.53
C ILE A 273 4.42 -13.48 -12.37
N LYS A 274 4.06 -12.54 -13.25
CA LYS A 274 5.05 -11.78 -14.06
C LYS A 274 6.04 -11.02 -13.19
N LEU A 275 5.57 -10.34 -12.14
CA LEU A 275 6.40 -9.57 -11.21
C LEU A 275 7.42 -10.46 -10.51
N VAL A 276 6.97 -11.50 -9.81
CA VAL A 276 7.85 -12.40 -9.04
C VAL A 276 8.79 -13.18 -9.97
N THR A 277 8.34 -13.57 -11.17
CA THR A 277 9.19 -14.24 -12.17
C THR A 277 10.27 -13.30 -12.70
N ARG A 278 9.93 -12.04 -12.98
CA ARG A 278 10.90 -11.02 -13.42
C ARG A 278 11.94 -10.77 -12.34
N GLU A 279 11.52 -10.62 -11.09
CA GLU A 279 12.43 -10.43 -9.95
C GLU A 279 13.34 -11.63 -9.71
N ALA A 280 12.84 -12.86 -9.89
CA ALA A 280 13.68 -14.05 -9.80
C ALA A 280 14.79 -14.08 -10.85
N ARG A 281 14.50 -13.59 -12.07
CA ARG A 281 15.44 -13.56 -13.20
C ARG A 281 16.46 -12.42 -13.08
N PHE A 282 16.01 -11.22 -12.71
CA PHE A 282 16.82 -10.01 -12.73
C PHE A 282 17.30 -9.56 -11.34
N GLY A 283 16.67 -10.01 -10.25
CA GLY A 283 17.03 -9.66 -8.87
C GLY A 283 18.37 -10.26 -8.42
N LYS A 284 18.85 -11.33 -9.07
CA LYS A 284 20.24 -11.80 -8.91
C LYS A 284 21.27 -10.77 -9.42
N THR A 285 20.89 -9.92 -10.37
CA THR A 285 21.75 -8.87 -10.93
C THR A 285 21.77 -7.63 -10.05
N THR A 286 20.62 -7.25 -9.45
CA THR A 286 20.48 -6.05 -8.60
C THR A 286 21.12 -6.21 -7.21
N LEU A 287 21.05 -7.41 -6.61
CA LEU A 287 21.75 -7.68 -5.34
C LEU A 287 23.28 -7.65 -5.51
N ARG A 288 23.80 -7.99 -6.70
CA ARG A 288 25.24 -7.81 -7.02
C ARG A 288 25.65 -6.36 -7.22
N THR A 289 24.72 -5.47 -7.58
CA THR A 289 25.04 -4.04 -7.80
C THR A 289 24.82 -3.20 -6.55
N MET A 290 23.83 -3.52 -5.71
CA MET A 290 23.61 -2.80 -4.45
C MET A 290 24.67 -3.09 -3.39
N PHE A 291 25.15 -4.34 -3.27
CA PHE A 291 26.19 -4.68 -2.28
C PHE A 291 27.63 -4.39 -2.74
N SER A 292 27.86 -4.01 -3.99
CA SER A 292 29.19 -3.60 -4.48
C SER A 292 29.41 -2.09 -4.42
N GLN A 293 28.36 -1.27 -4.27
CA GLN A 293 28.52 0.19 -4.10
C GLN A 293 28.50 0.64 -2.63
N GLU A 294 28.10 -0.22 -1.69
CA GLU A 294 28.10 0.10 -0.25
C GLU A 294 29.39 -0.29 0.49
N LEU A 295 30.43 -0.77 -0.21
CA LEU A 295 31.75 -1.09 0.37
C LEU A 295 32.88 -0.15 -0.09
N GLU A 296 32.60 0.86 -0.92
CA GLU A 296 33.59 1.83 -1.42
C GLU A 296 33.14 3.29 -1.25
N SER A 297 32.37 3.62 -0.21
CA SER A 297 31.97 5.01 0.11
C SER A 297 31.93 5.28 1.60
#